data_AF-A0AA38SKQ4-F1
#
_entry.id   AF-A0AA38SKQ4-F1
#
_cell.length_a   1.000
_cell.length_b   1.000
_cell.length_c   1.000
_cell.angle_alpha   90.00
_cell.angle_beta   90.00
_cell.angle_gamma   90.00
#
_symmetry.space_group_name_H-M   'P 1'
#
loop_
_entity.id
_entity.type
_entity.pdbx_description
1 polymer ?
#
loop_
_entity_poly.entity_id
_entity_poly.type
_entity_poly.pdbx_seq_one_letter_code
_entity_poly.pdbx_strand_id
1 'polypeptide(L)'
;MAPAVNRHQAVVIDGDVSGDNIPSDDCAQTREKVVKALPAKATVTVRNAYRKHSDYLLDVGYLMLATMSPVFRTRLINTNAYKMIRQLRDMFQTQARTERYDASRALNACKMAKGTSRHINHLERLSRPILLQLATNTILNSLSEDYK
;
A
#
# COMPACT_ATOMS: atom_id res chain seq x y z
N MET A 1 -19.36 -35.49 26.95
CA MET A 1 -19.49 -34.58 28.11
C MET A 1 -18.46 -33.47 27.92
N ALA A 2 -18.89 -32.33 27.42
CA ALA A 2 -18.01 -31.21 27.05
C ALA A 2 -17.61 -30.41 28.29
N PRO A 3 -16.37 -29.91 28.41
CA PRO A 3 -16.05 -28.85 29.36
C PRO A 3 -16.09 -27.48 28.67
N ALA A 4 -16.58 -26.52 29.44
CA ALA A 4 -16.88 -25.15 29.07
C ALA A 4 -15.64 -24.33 28.64
N VAL A 5 -15.83 -23.51 27.60
CA VAL A 5 -14.89 -22.45 27.21
C VAL A 5 -15.09 -21.27 28.17
N ASN A 6 -14.13 -21.08 29.06
CA ASN A 6 -14.02 -19.92 29.94
C ASN A 6 -13.42 -18.75 29.13
N ARG A 7 -14.25 -17.75 28.80
CA ARG A 7 -13.82 -16.45 28.31
C ARG A 7 -13.17 -15.72 29.48
N HIS A 8 -11.86 -15.56 29.46
CA HIS A 8 -11.10 -14.37 29.90
C HIS A 8 -9.62 -14.74 29.94
N GLN A 9 -8.87 -14.37 28.91
CA GLN A 9 -7.43 -14.17 29.04
C GLN A 9 -7.07 -12.94 28.21
N ALA A 10 -6.98 -11.81 28.91
CA ALA A 10 -6.20 -10.68 28.47
C ALA A 10 -4.74 -11.14 28.45
N VAL A 11 -4.13 -11.20 27.27
CA VAL A 11 -2.68 -11.33 27.17
C VAL A 11 -2.11 -9.96 27.50
N VAL A 12 -1.63 -9.88 28.74
CA VAL A 12 -0.70 -8.87 29.22
C VAL A 12 0.56 -8.97 28.35
N ILE A 13 0.91 -7.90 27.65
CA ILE A 13 2.27 -7.71 27.15
C ILE A 13 2.87 -6.63 28.05
N ASP A 14 3.49 -7.10 29.13
CA ASP A 14 4.51 -6.35 29.84
C ASP A 14 5.74 -6.29 28.93
N GLY A 15 6.09 -5.07 28.55
CA GLY A 15 7.29 -4.75 27.80
C GLY A 15 7.75 -3.39 28.27
N ASP A 16 8.50 -3.39 29.38
CA ASP A 16 9.32 -2.27 29.81
C ASP A 16 10.22 -1.84 28.66
N VAL A 17 9.99 -0.64 28.13
CA VAL A 17 11.03 0.15 27.47
C VAL A 17 11.12 1.46 28.23
N SER A 18 12.02 1.41 29.22
CA SER A 18 12.67 2.56 29.85
C SER A 18 12.94 3.64 28.81
N GLY A 19 12.54 4.87 29.15
CA GLY A 19 12.69 6.02 28.28
C GLY A 19 14.13 6.28 27.91
N ASP A 20 14.35 6.62 26.64
CA ASP A 20 15.34 7.60 26.22
C ASP A 20 14.94 8.12 24.83
N ASN A 21 14.68 9.43 24.79
CA ASN A 21 14.72 10.30 23.60
C ASN A 21 13.81 9.92 22.41
N ILE A 22 12.53 10.29 22.49
CA ILE A 22 11.83 10.77 21.30
C ILE A 22 12.25 12.23 21.14
N PRO A 23 12.93 12.64 20.03
CA PRO A 23 13.10 14.05 19.72
C PRO A 23 11.70 14.61 19.41
N SER A 24 11.04 15.10 20.45
CA SER A 24 9.72 15.76 20.38
C SER A 24 9.78 17.08 19.59
N ASP A 25 11.00 17.54 19.26
CA ASP A 25 11.22 18.82 18.61
C ASP A 25 10.99 18.83 17.09
N ASP A 26 11.09 17.70 16.37
CA ASP A 26 11.09 17.77 14.89
C ASP A 26 9.68 18.04 14.30
N CYS A 27 8.63 17.65 15.03
CA CYS A 27 7.24 17.93 14.67
C CYS A 27 6.85 19.39 15.00
N ALA A 28 7.34 19.93 16.12
CA ALA A 28 7.17 21.33 16.49
C ALA A 28 7.97 22.27 15.56
N GLN A 29 9.17 21.84 15.17
CA GLN A 29 10.05 22.56 14.24
C GLN A 29 9.43 22.68 12.85
N THR A 30 8.66 21.67 12.43
CA THR A 30 7.89 21.72 11.19
C THR A 30 6.76 22.76 11.30
N ARG A 31 6.05 22.82 12.43
CA ARG A 31 4.98 23.79 12.70
C ARG A 31 5.50 25.24 12.72
N GLU A 32 6.67 25.47 13.30
CA GLU A 32 7.31 26.79 13.36
C GLU A 32 7.85 27.23 11.99
N LYS A 33 8.57 26.36 11.27
CA LYS A 33 9.10 26.65 9.91
C LYS A 33 7.98 26.91 8.89
N VAL A 34 6.85 26.23 9.02
CA VAL A 34 5.71 26.31 8.10
C VAL A 34 4.86 27.56 8.36
N VAL A 35 4.77 28.04 9.61
CA VAL A 35 4.15 29.33 9.96
C VAL A 35 5.05 30.52 9.58
N LYS A 36 6.38 30.34 9.64
CA LYS A 36 7.38 31.36 9.28
C LYS A 36 7.47 31.62 7.77
N ALA A 37 6.88 30.76 6.93
CA ALA A 37 6.86 30.89 5.47
C ALA A 37 5.67 31.74 4.93
N LEU A 38 4.72 32.12 5.79
CA LEU A 38 3.67 33.06 5.40
C LEU A 38 4.29 34.46 5.24
N PRO A 39 3.96 35.21 4.16
CA PRO A 39 4.48 36.56 4.01
C PRO A 39 4.09 37.38 5.23
N ALA A 40 5.02 38.13 5.80
CA ALA A 40 4.83 38.92 7.03
C ALA A 40 3.62 39.88 6.98
N LYS A 41 3.06 40.12 5.77
CA LYS A 41 1.88 40.95 5.49
C LYS A 41 0.55 40.17 5.33
N ALA A 42 0.52 38.85 5.56
CA ALA A 42 -0.72 38.07 5.44
C ALA A 42 -1.76 38.52 6.48
N THR A 43 -3.01 38.67 6.05
CA THR A 43 -4.13 39.01 6.93
C THR A 43 -4.35 37.92 7.98
N VAL A 44 -4.92 38.29 9.12
CA VAL A 44 -5.23 37.35 10.23
C VAL A 44 -6.06 36.18 9.74
N THR A 45 -7.00 36.42 8.82
CA THR A 45 -7.85 35.39 8.20
C THR A 45 -7.04 34.36 7.41
N VAL A 46 -6.06 34.79 6.62
CA VAL A 46 -5.19 33.89 5.83
C VAL A 46 -4.33 33.03 6.75
N ARG A 47 -3.78 33.63 7.82
CA ARG A 47 -2.99 32.90 8.81
C ARG A 47 -3.82 31.85 9.55
N ASN A 48 -5.06 32.19 9.91
CA ASN A 48 -5.97 31.27 10.60
C ASN A 48 -6.41 30.12 9.70
N ALA A 49 -6.76 30.39 8.43
CA ALA A 49 -7.12 29.37 7.47
C ALA A 49 -5.96 28.38 7.21
N TYR A 50 -4.74 28.91 7.08
CA TYR A 50 -3.55 28.09 6.91
C TYR A 50 -3.25 27.20 8.13
N ARG A 51 -3.34 27.76 9.34
CA ARG A 51 -3.18 26.99 10.59
C ARG A 51 -4.17 25.84 10.64
N LYS A 52 -5.44 26.11 10.35
CA LYS A 52 -6.51 25.10 10.30
C LYS A 52 -6.17 23.98 9.31
N HIS A 53 -5.71 24.32 8.11
CA HIS A 53 -5.26 23.33 7.13
C HIS A 53 -4.06 22.50 7.61
N SER A 54 -3.10 23.12 8.28
CA SER A 54 -1.95 22.42 8.86
C SER A 54 -2.38 21.44 9.94
N ASP A 55 -3.27 21.85 10.85
CA ASP A 55 -3.78 20.98 11.91
C ASP A 55 -4.56 19.79 11.32
N TYR A 56 -5.38 20.02 10.28
CA TYR A 56 -6.04 18.90 9.57
C TYR A 56 -5.04 17.91 8.94
N LEU A 57 -3.95 18.39 8.34
CA LEU A 57 -2.94 17.51 7.75
C LEU A 57 -2.22 16.66 8.82
N LEU A 58 -2.07 17.18 10.04
CA LEU A 58 -1.54 16.44 11.18
C LEU A 58 -2.54 15.36 11.64
N ASP A 59 -3.80 15.72 11.83
CA ASP A 59 -4.85 14.78 12.26
C ASP A 59 -4.98 13.60 11.28
N VAL A 60 -5.02 13.89 9.98
CA VAL A 60 -5.07 12.86 8.94
C VAL A 60 -3.78 12.02 8.97
N GLY A 61 -2.62 12.64 9.22
CA GLY A 61 -1.36 11.93 9.37
C GLY A 61 -1.38 10.93 10.53
N TYR A 62 -1.85 11.36 11.71
CA TYR A 62 -2.01 10.49 12.87
C TYR A 62 -3.01 9.36 12.62
N LEU A 63 -4.15 9.66 12.00
CA LEU A 63 -5.16 8.66 11.67
C LEU A 63 -4.60 7.59 10.71
N MET A 64 -3.83 8.01 9.70
CA MET A 64 -3.13 7.08 8.81
C MET A 64 -2.16 6.19 9.59
N LEU A 65 -1.30 6.77 10.44
CA LEU A 65 -0.33 6.00 11.21
C LEU A 65 -1.00 5.03 12.19
N ALA A 66 -2.11 5.43 12.81
CA ALA A 66 -2.86 4.60 13.76
C ALA A 66 -3.49 3.37 13.09
N THR A 67 -4.03 3.54 11.88
CA THR A 67 -4.72 2.47 11.14
C THR A 67 -3.79 1.58 10.33
N MET A 68 -2.57 2.05 10.04
CA MET A 68 -1.62 1.30 9.24
C MET A 68 -0.88 0.25 10.07
N SER A 69 -0.40 -0.81 9.40
CA SER A 69 0.39 -1.86 10.03
C SER A 69 1.72 -1.33 10.61
N PRO A 70 2.24 -1.92 11.69
CA PRO A 70 3.43 -1.42 12.37
C PRO A 70 4.68 -1.40 11.47
N VAL A 71 4.77 -2.33 10.50
CA VAL A 71 5.88 -2.42 9.53
C VAL A 71 5.97 -1.17 8.65
N PHE A 72 4.83 -0.65 8.19
CA PHE A 72 4.84 0.59 7.41
C PHE A 72 4.96 1.82 8.31
N ARG A 73 4.42 1.74 9.53
CA ARG A 73 4.33 2.88 10.45
C ARG A 73 5.71 3.39 10.81
N THR A 74 6.65 2.50 11.14
CA THR A 74 8.02 2.88 11.50
C THR A 74 8.74 3.66 10.40
N ARG A 75 8.48 3.34 9.12
CA ARG A 75 9.07 4.05 7.98
C ARG A 75 8.42 5.41 7.71
N LEU A 76 7.15 5.58 8.08
CA LEU A 76 6.33 6.72 7.69
C LEU A 76 6.04 7.71 8.84
N ILE A 77 6.41 7.39 10.07
CA ILE A 77 6.06 8.14 11.28
C ILE A 77 6.48 9.63 11.25
N ASN A 78 7.61 9.94 10.59
CA ASN A 78 8.15 11.30 10.47
C ASN A 78 7.78 11.98 9.14
N THR A 79 6.81 11.45 8.40
CA THR A 79 6.41 11.99 7.10
C THR A 79 5.01 12.60 7.16
N ASN A 80 4.78 13.67 6.39
CA ASN A 80 3.46 14.27 6.34
C ASN A 80 2.45 13.37 5.61
N ALA A 81 1.15 13.58 5.89
CA ALA A 81 0.03 12.85 5.29
C ALA A 81 0.13 12.70 3.76
N TYR A 82 0.49 13.78 3.07
CA TYR A 82 0.61 13.78 1.62
C TYR A 82 1.74 12.88 1.10
N LYS A 83 2.92 12.95 1.73
CA LYS A 83 4.08 12.11 1.41
C LYS A 83 3.78 10.64 1.71
N MET A 84 3.11 10.35 2.83
CA MET A 84 2.68 8.98 3.18
C MET A 84 1.82 8.37 2.07
N ILE A 85 0.76 9.07 1.65
CA ILE A 85 -0.13 8.58 0.58
C ILE A 85 0.64 8.34 -0.71
N ARG A 86 1.53 9.25 -1.11
CA ARG A 86 2.34 9.07 -2.32
C ARG A 86 3.24 7.84 -2.21
N GLN A 87 3.97 7.69 -1.11
CA GLN A 87 4.88 6.56 -0.92
C GLN A 87 4.13 5.23 -0.92
N LEU A 88 3.00 5.15 -0.21
CA LEU A 88 2.16 3.94 -0.20
C LEU A 88 1.67 3.60 -1.61
N ARG A 89 1.14 4.60 -2.34
CA ARG A 89 0.70 4.39 -3.72
C ARG A 89 1.83 3.86 -4.60
N ASP A 90 3.01 4.45 -4.54
CA ASP A 90 4.13 4.07 -5.40
C ASP A 90 4.62 2.65 -5.08
N MET A 91 4.64 2.26 -3.79
CA MET A 91 4.96 0.90 -3.34
C MET A 91 3.94 -0.12 -3.87
N PHE A 92 2.65 0.11 -3.64
CA PHE A 92 1.61 -0.84 -4.06
C PHE A 92 1.40 -0.87 -5.57
N GLN A 93 1.63 0.23 -6.27
CA GLN A 93 1.60 0.24 -7.73
C GLN A 93 2.72 -0.61 -8.31
N THR A 94 3.92 -0.53 -7.73
CA THR A 94 5.06 -1.35 -8.13
C THR A 94 4.79 -2.82 -7.84
N GLN A 95 4.38 -3.14 -6.61
CA GLN A 95 4.02 -4.50 -6.21
C GLN A 95 2.94 -5.09 -7.11
N ALA A 96 1.84 -4.37 -7.35
CA ALA A 96 0.75 -4.85 -8.20
C ALA A 96 1.18 -5.03 -9.66
N ARG A 97 2.16 -4.25 -10.16
CA ARG A 97 2.72 -4.49 -11.51
C ARG A 97 3.51 -5.79 -11.54
N THR A 98 4.36 -6.02 -10.55
CA THR A 98 5.14 -7.25 -10.41
C THR A 98 4.22 -8.48 -10.27
N GLU A 99 3.26 -8.45 -9.35
CA GLU A 99 2.32 -9.57 -9.14
C GLU A 99 1.51 -9.90 -10.40
N ARG A 100 1.05 -8.89 -11.14
CA ARG A 100 0.36 -9.11 -12.43
C ARG A 100 1.29 -9.72 -13.47
N TYR A 101 2.54 -9.26 -13.53
CA TYR A 101 3.53 -9.83 -14.44
C TYR A 101 3.83 -11.29 -14.10
N ASP A 102 4.05 -11.60 -12.82
CA ASP A 102 4.33 -12.96 -12.36
C ASP A 102 3.14 -13.89 -12.59
N ALA A 103 1.91 -13.42 -12.33
CA ALA A 103 0.69 -14.17 -12.66
C ALA A 103 0.57 -14.43 -14.17
N SER A 104 0.83 -13.43 -15.01
CA SER A 104 0.82 -13.59 -16.46
C SER A 104 1.93 -14.52 -16.96
N ARG A 105 3.12 -14.46 -16.34
CA ARG A 105 4.25 -15.35 -16.65
C ARG A 105 3.91 -16.79 -16.29
N ALA A 106 3.34 -17.02 -15.11
CA ALA A 106 2.91 -18.34 -14.66
C ALA A 106 1.81 -18.92 -15.57
N LEU A 107 0.85 -18.07 -16.00
CA LEU A 107 -0.15 -18.44 -16.98
C LEU A 107 0.50 -18.92 -18.29
N ASN A 108 1.41 -18.12 -18.84
CA ASN A 108 2.06 -18.44 -20.11
C ASN A 108 3.02 -19.64 -20.01
N ALA A 109 3.62 -19.89 -18.84
CA ALA A 109 4.49 -21.04 -18.60
C ALA A 109 3.73 -22.37 -18.44
N CYS A 110 2.40 -22.33 -18.27
CA CYS A 110 1.59 -23.53 -18.14
C CYS A 110 1.50 -24.24 -19.50
N LYS A 111 2.39 -25.21 -19.73
CA LYS A 111 2.37 -26.05 -20.94
C LYS A 111 1.20 -27.03 -20.90
N MET A 112 0.67 -27.34 -22.07
CA MET A 112 -0.45 -28.28 -22.20
C MET A 112 -0.03 -29.70 -21.78
N ALA A 113 -0.87 -30.35 -20.97
CA ALA A 113 -0.97 -31.81 -21.01
C ALA A 113 -1.74 -32.18 -22.29
N LYS A 114 -1.26 -33.21 -23.01
CA LYS A 114 -1.79 -33.63 -24.32
C LYS A 114 -3.31 -33.82 -24.21
N GLY A 115 -4.08 -32.97 -24.92
CA GLY A 115 -5.54 -33.09 -25.04
C GLY A 115 -6.44 -32.10 -24.29
N THR A 116 -5.92 -31.04 -23.63
CA THR A 116 -6.79 -30.08 -22.89
C THR A 116 -6.74 -28.66 -23.44
N SER A 117 -7.82 -28.16 -24.05
CA SER A 117 -7.96 -26.80 -24.65
C SER A 117 -8.10 -25.66 -23.61
N ARG A 118 -7.40 -25.76 -22.49
CA ARG A 118 -7.64 -24.96 -21.28
C ARG A 118 -7.42 -23.45 -21.46
N HIS A 119 -6.64 -23.02 -22.46
CA HIS A 119 -6.30 -21.60 -22.67
C HIS A 119 -7.40 -20.80 -23.38
N ILE A 120 -8.17 -21.39 -24.30
CA ILE A 120 -9.28 -20.70 -24.96
C ILE A 120 -10.35 -20.32 -23.92
N ASN A 121 -10.70 -21.28 -23.05
CA ASN A 121 -11.64 -21.06 -21.96
C ASN A 121 -11.11 -20.07 -20.89
N HIS A 122 -9.78 -19.92 -20.75
CA HIS A 122 -9.20 -18.95 -19.82
C HIS A 122 -9.15 -17.54 -20.40
N LEU A 123 -8.87 -17.41 -21.70
CA LEU A 123 -8.93 -16.14 -22.43
C LEU A 123 -10.36 -15.58 -22.46
N GLU A 124 -11.36 -16.45 -22.65
CA GLU A 124 -12.78 -16.04 -22.63
C GLU A 124 -13.25 -15.56 -21.25
N ARG A 125 -12.67 -16.10 -20.17
CA ARG A 125 -12.92 -15.65 -18.79
C ARG A 125 -12.25 -14.32 -18.45
N LEU A 126 -11.25 -13.90 -19.23
CA LEU A 126 -10.67 -12.55 -19.11
C LEU A 126 -11.64 -11.61 -19.83
N SER A 127 -12.65 -11.07 -19.13
CA SER A 127 -13.69 -10.18 -19.66
C SER A 127 -13.19 -8.83 -20.21
N ARG A 128 -11.98 -8.77 -20.78
CA ARG A 128 -11.41 -7.61 -21.45
C ARG A 128 -10.77 -8.06 -22.78
N PRO A 129 -10.84 -7.22 -23.82
CA PRO A 129 -10.17 -7.52 -25.07
C PRO A 129 -8.66 -7.62 -24.82
N ILE A 130 -8.12 -8.83 -25.00
CA ILE A 130 -6.68 -9.04 -25.07
C ILE A 130 -6.23 -8.59 -26.46
N LEU A 131 -5.09 -7.89 -26.51
CA LEU A 131 -4.46 -7.51 -27.78
C LEU A 131 -4.23 -8.77 -28.62
N LEU A 132 -4.63 -8.75 -29.89
CA LEU A 132 -4.56 -9.91 -30.78
C LEU A 132 -3.15 -10.55 -30.79
N GLN A 133 -2.09 -9.73 -30.85
CA GLN A 133 -0.71 -10.21 -30.80
C GLN A 133 -0.37 -10.94 -29.48
N LEU A 134 -0.92 -10.47 -28.36
CA LEU A 134 -0.74 -11.12 -27.06
C LEU A 134 -1.49 -12.45 -27.01
N ALA A 135 -2.71 -12.52 -27.55
CA ALA A 135 -3.49 -13.76 -27.64
C ALA A 135 -2.76 -14.82 -28.47
N THR A 136 -2.27 -14.44 -29.65
CA THR A 136 -1.50 -15.33 -30.54
C THR A 136 -0.25 -15.86 -29.85
N ASN A 137 0.54 -14.99 -29.20
CA ASN A 137 1.73 -15.41 -28.46
C ASN A 137 1.39 -16.35 -27.28
N THR A 138 0.30 -16.09 -26.55
CA THR A 138 -0.16 -16.97 -25.47
C THR A 138 -0.57 -18.35 -25.99
N ILE A 139 -1.25 -18.42 -27.14
CA ILE A 139 -1.60 -19.70 -27.77
C ILE A 139 -0.33 -20.44 -28.19
N LEU A 140 0.56 -19.81 -28.96
CA LEU A 140 1.79 -20.45 -29.45
C LEU A 140 2.72 -20.93 -28.33
N ASN A 141 2.89 -20.13 -27.27
CA ASN A 141 3.74 -20.51 -26.12
C ASN A 141 3.19 -21.68 -25.32
N SER A 142 1.89 -21.96 -25.42
CA SER A 142 1.25 -23.05 -24.68
C SER A 142 1.30 -24.40 -25.37
N LEU A 143 1.51 -24.41 -26.69
CA LEU A 143 1.61 -25.63 -27.48
C LEU A 143 2.78 -26.50 -26.98
N SER A 144 2.58 -27.81 -27.02
CA SER A 144 3.68 -28.77 -26.79
C SER A 144 4.73 -28.62 -27.88
N GLU A 145 5.99 -28.98 -27.61
CA GLU A 145 7.08 -28.86 -28.59
C GLU A 145 6.78 -29.67 -29.88
N ASP A 146 5.95 -30.71 -29.80
CA ASP A 146 5.45 -31.50 -30.95
C ASP A 146 4.67 -30.67 -32.00
N TYR A 147 4.15 -29.50 -31.61
CA TYR A 147 3.28 -28.64 -32.43
C TYR A 147 3.92 -27.27 -32.74
N LYS A 148 5.21 -27.11 -32.42
CA LYS A 148 5.97 -25.91 -32.74
C LYS A 148 6.73 -26.03 -34.05
#